data_AF-A0A8H4NWY0-F1
#
_entry.id   AF-A0A8H4NWY0-F1
#
_cell.length_a   1.000
_cell.length_b   1.000
_cell.length_c   1.000
_cell.angle_alpha   90.00
_cell.angle_beta   90.00
_cell.angle_gamma   90.00
#
_symmetry.space_group_name_H-M   'P 1'
#
loop_
_entity.id
_entity.type
_entity.pdbx_description
1 polymer ?
#
loop_
_entity_poly.entity_id
_entity_poly.type
_entity_poly.pdbx_seq_one_letter_code
_entity_poly.pdbx_strand_id
1 'polypeptide(L)'
;FNFEHNNDDVRATFNKVANYPGCSATRRIQDNISDLKAQTSANQRGIILLQKLCNEYTLQVVHKYMEGIQDNAEFAIRRFFKELARRHPDPLTATDFLDDGTVMKVKISIDQETGSAIYDFAGSGPQMWGNYNCPISITHSAIIYSIRCLVNLEIPLNEGCLAPCNIRVPVGSVLNPTPAVAICGSTLASQRVIDLILRAFGRYGASQGCANSFGWGMGGKNPQTGEIEPGWNYGESIGGGVGAGDGYNGEHGVH
;
A
#
# COMPACT_ATOMS: atom_id res chain seq x y z
N PHE A 1 29.57 -0.98 1.74
CA PHE A 1 29.09 -1.07 0.35
C PHE A 1 29.52 0.19 -0.39
N ASN A 2 30.52 0.10 -1.27
CA ASN A 2 31.02 1.26 -2.02
C ASN A 2 30.26 1.36 -3.35
N PHE A 3 29.32 2.31 -3.45
CA PHE A 3 28.38 2.42 -4.57
C PHE A 3 28.97 3.10 -5.82
N GLU A 4 30.13 3.75 -5.72
CA GLU A 4 30.71 4.49 -6.85
C GLU A 4 31.12 3.58 -8.02
N HIS A 5 31.55 2.35 -7.75
CA HIS A 5 31.88 1.35 -8.78
C HIS A 5 30.66 0.60 -9.37
N ASN A 6 29.43 0.90 -8.95
CA ASN A 6 28.23 0.12 -9.29
C ASN A 6 27.24 0.89 -10.20
N ASN A 7 27.50 2.16 -10.54
CA ASN A 7 26.54 2.93 -11.33
C ASN A 7 26.36 2.35 -12.75
N ASP A 8 27.42 1.80 -13.34
CA ASP A 8 27.36 1.22 -14.69
C ASP A 8 26.57 -0.09 -14.73
N ASP A 9 26.71 -0.95 -13.71
CA ASP A 9 25.93 -2.18 -13.57
C ASP A 9 24.45 -1.89 -13.31
N VAL A 10 24.16 -0.87 -12.49
CA VAL A 10 22.79 -0.38 -12.28
C VAL A 10 22.21 0.16 -13.60
N ARG A 11 22.95 0.98 -14.33
CA ARG A 11 22.53 1.48 -15.66
C ARG A 11 22.27 0.35 -16.63
N ALA A 12 23.17 -0.62 -16.72
CA ALA A 12 23.00 -1.80 -17.56
C ALA A 12 21.74 -2.58 -17.20
N THR A 13 21.44 -2.71 -15.90
CA THR A 13 20.23 -3.40 -15.40
C THR A 13 18.95 -2.67 -15.82
N PHE A 14 18.88 -1.34 -15.69
CA PHE A 14 17.75 -0.56 -16.21
C PHE A 14 17.61 -0.67 -17.73
N ASN A 15 18.73 -0.68 -18.45
CA ASN A 15 18.73 -0.77 -19.91
C ASN A 15 18.30 -2.15 -20.45
N LYS A 16 18.45 -3.23 -19.66
CA LYS A 16 17.95 -4.57 -20.05
C LYS A 16 16.45 -4.56 -20.37
N VAL A 17 15.66 -3.68 -19.74
CA VAL A 17 14.22 -3.57 -20.00
C VAL A 17 13.93 -3.12 -21.44
N ALA A 18 14.79 -2.29 -22.05
CA ALA A 18 14.64 -1.85 -23.44
C ALA A 18 14.82 -2.97 -24.48
N ASN A 19 15.30 -4.15 -24.06
CA ASN A 19 15.45 -5.31 -24.94
C ASN A 19 14.13 -6.06 -25.16
N TYR A 20 13.09 -5.79 -24.35
CA TYR A 20 11.77 -6.38 -24.57
C TYR A 20 11.01 -5.61 -25.67
N PRO A 21 10.27 -6.31 -26.56
CA PRO A 21 9.51 -5.66 -27.63
C PRO A 21 8.54 -4.60 -27.10
N GLY A 22 8.60 -3.39 -27.67
CA GLY A 22 7.73 -2.27 -27.27
C GLY A 22 8.10 -1.61 -25.93
N CYS A 23 9.14 -2.08 -25.24
CA CYS A 23 9.60 -1.48 -23.99
C CYS A 23 10.69 -0.42 -24.23
N SER A 24 10.72 0.59 -23.36
CA SER A 24 11.79 1.58 -23.24
C SER A 24 12.46 1.43 -21.88
N ALA A 25 13.76 1.69 -21.81
CA ALA A 25 14.41 1.94 -20.53
C ALA A 25 13.83 3.19 -19.87
N THR A 26 14.12 3.37 -18.58
CA THR A 26 13.71 4.57 -17.84
C THR A 26 14.14 5.85 -18.55
N ARG A 27 13.26 6.85 -18.54
CA ARG A 27 13.48 8.16 -19.17
C ARG A 27 14.42 9.05 -18.34
N ARG A 28 14.61 8.71 -17.06
CA ARG A 28 15.31 9.52 -16.05
C ARG A 28 16.27 8.68 -15.23
N ILE A 29 17.18 7.96 -15.90
CA ILE A 29 18.14 7.07 -15.23
C ILE A 29 18.96 7.77 -14.14
N GLN A 30 19.26 9.05 -14.31
CA GLN A 30 19.99 9.82 -13.31
C GLN A 30 19.18 10.03 -12.02
N ASP A 31 17.87 10.26 -12.14
CA ASP A 31 16.97 10.40 -10.99
C ASP A 31 16.82 9.05 -10.29
N ASN A 32 16.65 7.96 -11.04
CA ASN A 32 16.59 6.61 -10.46
C ASN A 32 17.87 6.23 -9.68
N ILE A 33 19.05 6.57 -10.21
CA ILE A 33 20.32 6.34 -9.50
C ILE A 33 20.39 7.20 -8.23
N SER A 34 19.96 8.46 -8.29
CA SER A 34 19.90 9.33 -7.12
C SER A 34 18.97 8.78 -6.05
N ASP A 35 17.79 8.28 -6.42
CA ASP A 35 16.84 7.66 -5.49
C ASP A 35 17.42 6.40 -4.84
N LEU A 36 18.09 5.53 -5.61
CA LEU A 36 18.75 4.34 -5.06
C LEU A 36 19.87 4.69 -4.08
N LYS A 37 20.64 5.76 -4.36
CA LYS A 37 21.67 6.28 -3.46
C LYS A 37 21.06 6.87 -2.19
N ALA A 38 19.95 7.58 -2.30
CA ALA A 38 19.21 8.13 -1.17
C ALA A 38 18.67 7.00 -0.27
N GLN A 39 18.02 5.99 -0.85
CA GLN A 39 17.54 4.80 -0.12
C GLN A 39 18.67 4.05 0.58
N THR A 40 19.80 3.87 -0.10
CA THR A 40 20.99 3.23 0.49
C THR A 40 21.54 4.04 1.66
N SER A 41 21.64 5.37 1.51
CA SER A 41 22.09 6.26 2.57
C SER A 41 21.17 6.24 3.78
N ALA A 42 19.85 6.22 3.56
CA ALA A 42 18.85 6.09 4.62
C ALA A 42 19.01 4.76 5.37
N ASN A 43 19.15 3.64 4.66
CA ASN A 43 19.38 2.33 5.26
C ASN A 43 20.70 2.26 6.03
N GLN A 44 21.78 2.84 5.48
CA GLN A 44 23.08 2.92 6.17
C GLN A 44 22.96 3.71 7.46
N ARG A 45 22.22 4.82 7.47
CA ARG A 45 21.94 5.58 8.68
C ARG A 45 21.14 4.74 9.68
N GLY A 46 20.13 4.01 9.23
CA GLY A 46 19.35 3.08 10.05
C GLY A 46 20.23 2.01 10.72
N ILE A 47 21.14 1.38 9.96
CA ILE A 47 22.09 0.40 10.47
C ILE A 47 22.96 0.99 11.58
N ILE A 48 23.54 2.18 11.34
CA ILE A 48 24.39 2.86 12.34
C ILE A 48 23.62 3.15 13.62
N LEU A 49 22.38 3.64 13.50
CA LEU A 49 21.54 3.96 14.66
C LEU A 49 21.14 2.70 15.45
N LEU A 50 20.77 1.62 14.76
CA LEU A 50 20.46 0.34 15.40
C LEU A 50 21.68 -0.27 16.08
N GLN A 51 22.86 -0.23 15.45
CA GLN A 51 24.12 -0.67 16.04
C GLN A 51 24.46 0.13 17.30
N LYS A 52 24.30 1.46 17.26
CA LYS A 52 24.50 2.31 18.44
C LYS A 52 23.55 1.92 19.58
N LEU A 53 22.27 1.71 19.27
CA LEU A 53 21.27 1.28 20.25
C LEU A 53 21.62 -0.09 20.86
N CYS A 54 22.08 -1.04 20.04
CA CYS A 54 22.53 -2.35 20.50
C CYS A 54 23.80 -2.28 21.36
N ASN A 55 24.72 -1.36 21.07
CA ASN A 55 25.91 -1.16 21.88
C ASN A 55 25.58 -0.55 23.25
N GLU A 56 24.57 0.32 23.32
CA GLU A 56 24.13 0.97 24.57
C GLU A 56 23.29 0.05 25.46
N TYR A 57 22.38 -0.74 24.87
CA TYR A 57 21.41 -1.53 25.63
C TYR A 57 21.53 -3.05 25.48
N THR A 58 22.43 -3.55 24.63
CA THR A 58 22.53 -4.95 24.15
C THR A 58 21.46 -5.34 23.13
N LEU A 59 21.82 -6.29 22.27
CA LEU A 59 20.93 -6.83 21.23
C LEU A 59 19.66 -7.47 21.82
N GLN A 60 19.78 -8.20 22.93
CA GLN A 60 18.63 -8.87 23.55
C GLN A 60 17.57 -7.87 24.03
N VAL A 61 18.00 -6.75 24.62
CA VAL A 61 17.08 -5.71 25.11
C VAL A 61 16.40 -5.02 23.93
N VAL A 62 17.14 -4.70 22.87
CA VAL A 62 16.56 -4.08 21.66
C VAL A 62 15.49 -4.98 21.05
N HIS A 63 15.77 -6.28 20.86
CA HIS A 63 14.77 -7.22 20.34
C HIS A 63 13.54 -7.32 21.24
N LYS A 64 13.72 -7.40 22.56
CA LYS A 64 12.61 -7.44 23.52
C LYS A 64 11.66 -6.24 23.36
N TYR A 65 12.20 -5.03 23.17
CA TYR A 65 11.37 -3.84 22.94
C TYR A 65 10.77 -3.80 21.54
N MET A 66 11.46 -4.28 20.51
CA MET A 66 10.88 -4.40 19.16
C MET A 66 9.67 -5.34 19.15
N GLU A 67 9.77 -6.49 19.82
CA GLU A 67 8.67 -7.43 20.02
C GLU A 67 7.55 -6.78 20.84
N GLY A 68 7.89 -6.15 21.98
CA GLY A 68 6.90 -5.47 22.82
C GLY A 68 6.12 -4.35 22.11
N ILE A 69 6.73 -3.65 21.15
CA ILE A 69 6.05 -2.66 20.30
C ILE A 69 5.01 -3.33 19.38
N GLN A 70 5.33 -4.49 18.82
CA GLN A 70 4.40 -5.25 17.98
C GLN A 70 3.28 -5.88 18.82
N ASP A 71 3.62 -6.50 19.96
CA ASP A 71 2.66 -7.10 20.89
C ASP A 71 1.65 -6.07 21.40
N ASN A 72 2.12 -4.86 21.73
CA ASN A 72 1.25 -3.77 22.17
C ASN A 72 0.29 -3.32 21.05
N ALA A 73 0.77 -3.26 19.79
CA ALA A 73 -0.08 -2.97 18.65
C ALA A 73 -1.14 -4.07 18.46
N GLU A 74 -0.75 -5.34 18.48
CA GLU A 74 -1.67 -6.47 18.41
C GLU A 74 -2.73 -6.42 19.51
N PHE A 75 -2.31 -6.20 20.76
CA PHE A 75 -3.21 -6.10 21.91
C PHE A 75 -4.25 -4.99 21.72
N ALA A 76 -3.82 -3.81 21.27
CA ALA A 76 -4.70 -2.67 21.01
C ALA A 76 -5.72 -2.99 19.91
N ILE A 77 -5.29 -3.63 18.81
CA ILE A 77 -6.19 -4.01 17.71
C ILE A 77 -7.19 -5.08 18.16
N ARG A 78 -6.74 -6.11 18.89
CA ARG A 78 -7.65 -7.13 19.44
C ARG A 78 -8.70 -6.50 20.33
N ARG A 79 -8.31 -5.58 21.23
CA ARG A 79 -9.26 -4.87 22.10
C ARG A 79 -10.29 -4.07 21.28
N PHE A 80 -9.85 -3.37 20.24
CA PHE A 80 -10.74 -2.65 19.34
C PHE A 80 -11.75 -3.60 18.67
N PHE A 81 -11.29 -4.72 18.13
CA PHE A 81 -12.15 -5.73 17.50
C PHE A 81 -13.15 -6.37 18.46
N LYS A 82 -12.74 -6.70 19.69
CA LYS A 82 -13.67 -7.23 20.71
C LYS A 82 -14.80 -6.25 21.01
N GLU A 83 -14.47 -4.97 21.17
CA GLU A 83 -15.47 -3.93 21.45
C GLU A 83 -16.39 -3.68 20.25
N LEU A 84 -15.85 -3.79 19.03
CA LEU A 84 -16.66 -3.71 17.83
C LEU A 84 -17.62 -4.89 17.70
N ALA A 85 -17.17 -6.12 17.93
CA ALA A 85 -17.97 -7.34 17.84
C ALA A 85 -19.13 -7.35 18.87
N ARG A 86 -18.93 -6.80 20.08
CA ARG A 86 -20.00 -6.64 21.07
C ARG A 86 -21.13 -5.73 20.58
N ARG A 87 -20.78 -4.67 19.84
CA ARG A 87 -21.75 -3.70 19.32
C ARG A 87 -22.36 -4.14 17.99
N HIS A 88 -21.62 -4.91 17.20
CA HIS A 88 -21.99 -5.41 15.88
C HIS A 88 -21.60 -6.89 15.77
N PRO A 89 -22.48 -7.83 16.21
CA PRO A 89 -22.17 -9.25 16.21
C PRO A 89 -22.18 -9.87 14.81
N ASP A 90 -22.89 -9.25 13.87
CA ASP A 90 -22.96 -9.72 12.49
C ASP A 90 -21.70 -9.31 11.69
N PRO A 91 -21.28 -10.13 10.71
CA PRO A 91 -20.18 -9.77 9.83
C PRO A 91 -20.42 -8.46 9.09
N LEU A 92 -19.39 -7.63 9.03
CA LEU A 92 -19.39 -6.40 8.26
C LEU A 92 -19.18 -6.73 6.78
N THR A 93 -19.93 -6.08 5.89
CA THR A 93 -19.81 -6.35 4.45
C THR A 93 -19.85 -5.06 3.65
N ALA A 94 -19.11 -5.04 2.54
CA ALA A 94 -19.24 -4.01 1.52
C ALA A 94 -19.00 -4.60 0.13
N THR A 95 -19.57 -3.95 -0.87
CA THR A 95 -19.35 -4.23 -2.28
C THR A 95 -19.20 -2.90 -3.01
N ASP A 96 -18.14 -2.78 -3.81
CA ASP A 96 -17.86 -1.63 -4.65
C ASP A 96 -17.44 -2.09 -6.05
N PHE A 97 -17.35 -1.16 -6.98
CA PHE A 97 -17.04 -1.42 -8.37
C PHE A 97 -15.98 -0.44 -8.87
N LEU A 98 -15.08 -0.94 -9.70
CA LEU A 98 -14.26 -0.11 -10.57
C LEU A 98 -15.09 0.38 -11.76
N ASP A 99 -14.61 1.41 -12.46
CA ASP A 99 -15.35 2.06 -13.56
C ASP A 99 -15.67 1.10 -14.72
N ASP A 100 -14.88 0.03 -14.89
CA ASP A 100 -15.11 -1.03 -15.88
C ASP A 100 -16.15 -2.08 -15.43
N GLY A 101 -16.74 -1.90 -14.24
CA GLY A 101 -17.69 -2.83 -13.63
C GLY A 101 -17.05 -3.97 -12.84
N THR A 102 -15.73 -4.03 -12.73
CA THR A 102 -15.03 -5.04 -11.91
C THR A 102 -15.45 -4.90 -10.44
N VAL A 103 -16.01 -5.96 -9.89
CA VAL A 103 -16.52 -5.97 -8.52
C VAL A 103 -15.38 -6.14 -7.50
N MET A 104 -15.47 -5.44 -6.37
CA MET A 104 -14.64 -5.66 -5.20
C MET A 104 -15.54 -5.88 -3.98
N LYS A 105 -15.25 -6.93 -3.21
CA LYS A 105 -16.05 -7.31 -2.06
C LYS A 105 -15.17 -7.56 -0.86
N VAL A 106 -15.68 -7.22 0.30
CA VAL A 106 -15.07 -7.62 1.57
C VAL A 106 -16.17 -8.07 2.53
N LYS A 107 -15.91 -9.18 3.21
CA LYS A 107 -16.64 -9.62 4.40
C LYS A 107 -15.65 -9.68 5.56
N ILE A 108 -15.94 -8.96 6.63
CA ILE A 108 -15.10 -8.91 7.84
C ILE A 108 -15.86 -9.60 8.96
N SER A 109 -15.35 -10.75 9.40
CA SER A 109 -15.92 -11.50 10.53
C SER A 109 -14.99 -11.36 11.73
N ILE A 110 -15.53 -10.97 12.88
CA ILE A 110 -14.72 -10.69 14.07
C ILE A 110 -15.13 -11.65 15.18
N ASP A 111 -14.14 -12.34 15.75
CA ASP A 111 -14.34 -13.19 16.92
C ASP A 111 -14.27 -12.34 18.20
N GLN A 112 -15.37 -12.30 18.93
CA GLN A 112 -15.51 -11.46 20.13
C GLN A 112 -14.59 -11.91 21.28
N GLU A 113 -14.24 -13.19 21.37
CA GLU A 113 -13.49 -13.74 22.51
C GLU A 113 -11.98 -13.56 22.33
N THR A 114 -11.49 -13.77 21.12
CA THR A 114 -10.07 -13.67 20.76
C THR A 114 -9.69 -12.28 20.24
N GLY A 115 -10.65 -11.54 19.68
CA GLY A 115 -10.37 -10.29 18.96
C GLY A 115 -9.63 -10.52 17.64
N SER A 116 -9.75 -11.70 17.04
CA SER A 116 -9.24 -11.98 15.70
C SER A 116 -10.29 -11.63 14.64
N ALA A 117 -9.83 -11.13 13.50
CA ALA A 117 -10.70 -10.76 12.38
C ALA A 117 -10.32 -11.54 11.11
N ILE A 118 -11.32 -11.99 10.35
CA ILE A 118 -11.14 -12.56 9.02
C ILE A 118 -11.60 -11.53 8.01
N TYR A 119 -10.68 -11.05 7.18
CA TYR A 119 -10.95 -10.20 6.01
C TYR A 119 -11.04 -11.10 4.78
N ASP A 120 -12.25 -11.42 4.36
CA ASP A 120 -12.52 -12.29 3.22
C ASP A 120 -12.92 -11.48 1.99
N PHE A 121 -12.07 -11.51 0.97
CA PHE A 121 -12.29 -10.83 -0.31
C PHE A 121 -12.84 -11.76 -1.40
N ALA A 122 -13.33 -12.95 -1.02
CA ALA A 122 -14.02 -13.85 -1.95
C ALA A 122 -15.18 -13.14 -2.66
N GLY A 123 -15.27 -13.40 -3.97
CA GLY A 123 -16.26 -12.76 -4.85
C GLY A 123 -15.83 -11.40 -5.40
N SER A 124 -14.61 -10.93 -5.10
CA SER A 124 -13.95 -9.88 -5.89
C SER A 124 -13.64 -10.41 -7.30
N GLY A 125 -13.72 -9.52 -8.29
CA GLY A 125 -13.58 -9.84 -9.71
C GLY A 125 -12.18 -10.34 -10.09
N PRO A 126 -12.05 -10.95 -11.28
CA PRO A 126 -10.77 -11.44 -11.77
C PRO A 126 -9.79 -10.28 -11.97
N GLN A 127 -8.50 -10.59 -12.03
CA GLN A 127 -7.49 -9.66 -12.51
C GLN A 127 -7.88 -9.16 -13.92
N MET A 128 -7.57 -7.90 -14.20
CA MET A 128 -7.92 -7.23 -15.44
C MET A 128 -6.71 -7.05 -16.36
N TRP A 129 -6.97 -6.96 -17.66
CA TRP A 129 -5.99 -6.55 -18.68
C TRP A 129 -5.76 -5.02 -18.70
N GLY A 130 -5.92 -4.37 -17.55
CA GLY A 130 -5.64 -2.97 -17.27
C GLY A 130 -4.57 -2.82 -16.20
N ASN A 131 -4.36 -1.59 -15.73
CA ASN A 131 -3.32 -1.26 -14.75
C ASN A 131 -3.82 -1.07 -13.31
N TYR A 132 -5.14 -1.17 -13.06
CA TYR A 132 -5.75 -1.00 -11.73
C TYR A 132 -5.71 -2.26 -10.85
N ASN A 133 -4.97 -3.30 -11.25
CA ASN A 133 -4.77 -4.46 -10.39
C ASN A 133 -3.93 -4.07 -9.15
N CYS A 134 -4.37 -4.54 -7.98
CA CYS A 134 -3.71 -4.32 -6.69
C CYS A 134 -2.99 -5.60 -6.25
N PRO A 135 -1.64 -5.62 -6.18
CA PRO A 135 -0.90 -6.69 -5.54
C PRO A 135 -1.38 -6.94 -4.11
N ILE A 136 -1.22 -8.17 -3.61
CA ILE A 136 -1.66 -8.51 -2.25
C ILE A 136 -1.05 -7.62 -1.16
N SER A 137 0.18 -7.12 -1.37
CA SER A 137 0.80 -6.15 -0.46
C SER A 137 -0.01 -4.87 -0.31
N ILE A 138 -0.64 -4.38 -1.38
CA ILE A 138 -1.54 -3.21 -1.35
C ILE A 138 -2.79 -3.52 -0.53
N THR A 139 -3.34 -4.73 -0.64
CA THR A 139 -4.49 -5.16 0.18
C THR A 139 -4.13 -5.17 1.68
N HIS A 140 -2.95 -5.68 2.04
CA HIS A 140 -2.45 -5.61 3.42
C HIS A 140 -2.25 -4.16 3.89
N SER A 141 -1.64 -3.31 3.05
CA SER A 141 -1.45 -1.88 3.35
C SER A 141 -2.77 -1.12 3.52
N ALA A 142 -3.79 -1.44 2.72
CA ALA A 142 -5.11 -0.83 2.84
C ALA A 142 -5.79 -1.22 4.17
N ILE A 143 -5.63 -2.47 4.62
CA ILE A 143 -6.16 -2.95 5.90
C ILE A 143 -5.46 -2.25 7.07
N ILE A 144 -4.13 -2.23 7.10
CA ILE A 144 -3.40 -1.60 8.20
C ILE A 144 -3.67 -0.08 8.28
N TYR A 145 -3.76 0.59 7.12
CA TYR A 145 -4.16 1.99 7.04
C TYR A 145 -5.57 2.20 7.60
N SER A 146 -6.55 1.41 7.14
CA SER A 146 -7.94 1.53 7.58
C SER A 146 -8.07 1.29 9.08
N ILE A 147 -7.40 0.27 9.62
CA ILE A 147 -7.34 0.01 11.07
C ILE A 147 -6.77 1.21 11.81
N ARG A 148 -5.68 1.82 11.33
CA ARG A 148 -5.08 2.99 11.98
C ARG A 148 -6.02 4.18 12.02
N CYS A 149 -6.82 4.40 10.97
CA CYS A 149 -7.85 5.45 10.93
C CYS A 149 -9.02 5.16 11.88
N LEU A 150 -9.39 3.89 12.05
CA LEU A 150 -10.52 3.46 12.88
C LEU A 150 -10.18 3.38 14.37
N VAL A 151 -8.93 3.06 14.68
CA VAL A 151 -8.44 2.92 16.05
C VAL A 151 -8.06 4.29 16.58
N ASN A 152 -8.90 4.81 17.47
CA ASN A 152 -8.65 6.06 18.20
C ASN A 152 -7.67 5.84 19.36
N LEU A 153 -6.49 5.27 19.07
CA LEU A 153 -5.40 5.08 20.02
C LEU A 153 -4.10 5.55 19.39
N GLU A 154 -3.23 6.09 20.24
CA GLU A 154 -1.87 6.45 19.87
C GLU A 154 -0.98 5.20 19.90
N ILE A 155 -1.12 4.34 18.88
CA ILE A 155 -0.27 3.17 18.68
C ILE A 155 0.62 3.35 17.45
N PRO A 156 1.88 2.90 17.49
CA PRO A 156 2.76 2.95 16.34
C PRO A 156 2.26 2.01 15.25
N LEU A 157 2.29 2.46 13.99
CA LEU A 157 1.90 1.66 12.83
C LEU A 157 2.98 0.60 12.54
N ASN A 158 2.67 -0.68 12.73
CA ASN A 158 3.58 -1.79 12.47
C ASN A 158 2.82 -3.10 12.21
N GLU A 159 3.52 -4.18 11.84
CA GLU A 159 2.93 -5.48 11.49
C GLU A 159 2.11 -6.12 12.63
N GLY A 160 2.35 -5.77 13.90
CA GLY A 160 1.52 -6.18 15.03
C GLY A 160 0.05 -5.78 14.88
N CYS A 161 -0.25 -4.71 14.13
CA CYS A 161 -1.64 -4.35 13.80
C CYS A 161 -2.33 -5.38 12.89
N LEU A 162 -1.56 -6.14 12.10
CA LEU A 162 -2.07 -7.18 11.19
C LEU A 162 -2.03 -8.58 11.82
N ALA A 163 -1.29 -8.80 12.91
CA ALA A 163 -1.21 -10.08 13.62
C ALA A 163 -2.59 -10.72 13.94
N PRO A 164 -3.65 -9.97 14.36
CA PRO A 164 -4.96 -10.57 14.59
C PRO A 164 -5.82 -10.71 13.32
N CYS A 165 -5.33 -10.30 12.15
CA CYS A 165 -6.07 -10.25 10.89
C CYS A 165 -5.71 -11.42 9.97
N ASN A 166 -6.64 -12.35 9.77
CA ASN A 166 -6.55 -13.37 8.73
C ASN A 166 -7.08 -12.79 7.40
N ILE A 167 -6.16 -12.54 6.46
CA ILE A 167 -6.46 -11.90 5.18
C ILE A 167 -6.57 -12.97 4.09
N ARG A 168 -7.75 -13.08 3.48
CA ARG A 168 -8.06 -14.08 2.45
C ARG A 168 -8.39 -13.38 1.14
N VAL A 169 -7.49 -13.48 0.18
CA VAL A 169 -7.65 -12.86 -1.14
C VAL A 169 -7.43 -13.92 -2.23
N PRO A 170 -8.43 -14.22 -3.07
CA PRO A 170 -8.29 -15.21 -4.13
C PRO A 170 -7.15 -14.83 -5.10
N VAL A 171 -6.22 -15.77 -5.34
CA VAL A 171 -5.17 -15.61 -6.36
C VAL A 171 -5.82 -15.47 -7.73
N GLY A 172 -5.32 -14.53 -8.54
CA GLY A 172 -5.89 -14.21 -9.85
C GLY A 172 -7.08 -13.26 -9.80
N SER A 173 -7.41 -12.69 -8.63
CA SER A 173 -8.38 -11.60 -8.51
C SER A 173 -7.72 -10.24 -8.75
N VAL A 174 -8.53 -9.19 -8.90
CA VAL A 174 -8.07 -7.80 -8.99
C VAL A 174 -7.27 -7.33 -7.76
N LEU A 175 -7.43 -8.00 -6.61
CA LEU A 175 -6.76 -7.70 -5.34
C LEU A 175 -5.58 -8.64 -5.00
N ASN A 176 -5.34 -9.64 -5.83
CA ASN A 176 -4.20 -10.56 -5.76
C ASN A 176 -3.87 -11.11 -7.16
N PRO A 177 -3.45 -10.23 -8.08
CA PRO A 177 -3.19 -10.60 -9.46
C PRO A 177 -1.95 -11.50 -9.59
N THR A 178 -1.91 -12.31 -10.64
CA THR A 178 -0.69 -12.99 -11.06
C THR A 178 0.30 -12.00 -11.70
N PRO A 179 1.60 -12.36 -11.86
CA PRO A 179 2.59 -11.50 -12.52
C PRO A 179 2.31 -11.17 -14.00
N ALA A 180 1.24 -11.72 -14.58
CA ALA A 180 0.90 -11.58 -16.00
C ALA A 180 0.18 -10.26 -16.35
N VAL A 181 -0.22 -9.45 -15.36
CA VAL A 181 -0.96 -8.19 -15.58
C VAL A 181 -0.26 -6.99 -14.98
N ALA A 182 -0.58 -5.81 -15.52
CA ALA A 182 -0.02 -4.55 -15.05
C ALA A 182 -0.60 -4.14 -13.68
N ILE A 183 0.27 -3.58 -12.84
CA ILE A 183 -0.05 -3.09 -11.49
C ILE A 183 0.34 -1.61 -11.30
N CYS A 184 0.76 -0.92 -12.37
CA CYS A 184 1.29 0.44 -12.29
C CYS A 184 0.24 1.50 -11.91
N GLY A 185 -1.05 1.19 -12.03
CA GLY A 185 -2.17 2.01 -11.55
C GLY A 185 -2.63 1.62 -10.14
N SER A 186 -1.92 0.74 -9.43
CA SER A 186 -2.31 0.29 -8.08
C SER A 186 -2.40 1.42 -7.06
N THR A 187 -1.65 2.52 -7.21
CA THR A 187 -1.80 3.72 -6.37
C THR A 187 -3.21 4.32 -6.45
N LEU A 188 -3.80 4.31 -7.64
CA LEU A 188 -5.16 4.83 -7.86
C LEU A 188 -6.20 3.85 -7.30
N ALA A 189 -5.98 2.55 -7.52
CA ALA A 189 -6.90 1.50 -7.10
C ALA A 189 -6.85 1.17 -5.59
N SER A 190 -5.72 1.41 -4.91
CA SER A 190 -5.55 1.15 -3.47
C SER A 190 -6.51 1.98 -2.62
N GLN A 191 -6.77 3.23 -3.02
CA GLN A 191 -7.75 4.08 -2.34
C GLN A 191 -9.14 3.46 -2.37
N ARG A 192 -9.51 2.78 -3.46
CA ARG A 192 -10.81 2.12 -3.54
C ARG A 192 -10.91 0.90 -2.62
N VAL A 193 -9.79 0.20 -2.37
CA VAL A 193 -9.73 -0.88 -1.37
C VAL A 193 -9.92 -0.31 0.04
N ILE A 194 -9.31 0.84 0.34
CA ILE A 194 -9.50 1.56 1.61
C ILE A 194 -10.97 1.96 1.77
N ASP A 195 -11.57 2.58 0.76
CA ASP A 195 -12.98 2.99 0.77
C ASP A 195 -13.91 1.80 0.98
N LEU A 196 -13.66 0.67 0.30
CA LEU A 196 -14.42 -0.57 0.48
C LEU A 196 -14.36 -1.06 1.94
N ILE A 197 -13.18 -1.05 2.55
CA ILE A 197 -13.00 -1.46 3.95
C ILE A 197 -13.73 -0.48 4.88
N LEU A 198 -13.46 0.82 4.77
CA LEU A 198 -14.09 1.84 5.62
C LEU A 198 -15.62 1.86 5.47
N ARG A 199 -16.13 1.56 4.27
CA ARG A 199 -17.57 1.38 4.01
C ARG A 199 -18.12 0.18 4.75
N ALA A 200 -17.40 -0.95 4.81
CA ALA A 200 -17.83 -2.10 5.60
C ALA A 200 -17.95 -1.75 7.10
N PHE A 201 -17.06 -0.90 7.62
CA PHE A 201 -17.16 -0.37 9.00
C PHE A 201 -18.21 0.73 9.17
N GLY A 202 -18.84 1.22 8.10
CA GLY A 202 -19.81 2.31 8.14
C GLY A 202 -19.20 3.66 8.56
N ARG A 203 -17.91 3.90 8.26
CA ARG A 203 -17.15 5.06 8.77
C ARG A 203 -16.74 6.09 7.72
N TYR A 204 -17.17 5.93 6.47
CA TYR A 204 -16.73 6.80 5.39
C TYR A 204 -17.88 7.17 4.46
N GLY A 205 -18.13 8.48 4.34
CA GLY A 205 -18.81 9.04 3.18
C GLY A 205 -17.83 9.03 2.01
N ALA A 206 -18.08 8.22 0.98
CA ALA A 206 -17.23 8.17 -0.19
C ALA A 206 -16.99 9.58 -0.76
N SER A 207 -15.73 9.94 -1.01
CA SER A 207 -15.36 11.20 -1.67
C SER A 207 -14.84 10.94 -3.08
N GLN A 208 -13.51 10.89 -3.28
CA GLN A 208 -12.93 10.81 -4.62
C GLN A 208 -12.47 9.39 -5.01
N GLY A 209 -12.48 8.43 -4.08
CA GLY A 209 -12.33 6.99 -4.34
C GLY A 209 -11.12 6.57 -5.16
N CYS A 210 -10.11 7.45 -5.22
CA CYS A 210 -8.91 7.39 -6.03
C CYS A 210 -7.87 8.31 -5.38
N ALA A 211 -6.58 7.98 -5.49
CA ALA A 211 -5.50 8.81 -4.95
C ALA A 211 -5.27 10.14 -5.71
N ASN A 212 -6.15 10.50 -6.65
CA ASN A 212 -6.11 11.71 -7.48
C ASN A 212 -4.73 12.02 -8.09
N SER A 213 -4.00 10.98 -8.50
CA SER A 213 -2.67 11.17 -9.04
C SER A 213 -2.76 11.64 -10.48
N PHE A 214 -2.25 12.83 -10.74
CA PHE A 214 -2.07 13.39 -12.08
C PHE A 214 -0.63 13.18 -12.52
N GLY A 215 -0.44 12.53 -13.66
CA GLY A 215 0.88 12.23 -14.18
C GLY A 215 0.96 12.35 -15.70
N TRP A 216 2.05 12.90 -16.19
CA TRP A 216 2.35 13.05 -17.61
C TRP A 216 3.86 13.17 -17.83
N GLY A 217 4.29 13.04 -19.08
CA GLY A 217 5.70 13.14 -19.42
C GLY A 217 5.97 12.75 -20.87
N MET A 218 7.15 13.12 -21.35
CA MET A 218 7.59 12.91 -22.74
C MET A 218 8.93 12.16 -22.78
N GLY A 219 9.36 11.76 -23.98
CA GLY A 219 10.59 11.04 -24.25
C GLY A 219 10.47 9.52 -24.05
N GLY A 220 11.62 8.83 -24.08
CA GLY A 220 11.70 7.37 -24.16
C GLY A 220 12.08 6.90 -25.57
N LYS A 221 11.92 5.60 -25.83
CA LYS A 221 12.23 5.01 -27.14
C LYS A 221 11.19 5.42 -28.18
N ASN A 222 11.64 6.14 -29.21
CA ASN A 222 10.85 6.48 -30.38
C ASN A 222 10.42 5.18 -31.11
N PRO A 223 9.12 4.91 -31.29
CA PRO A 223 8.66 3.66 -31.91
C PRO A 223 9.04 3.52 -33.39
N GLN A 224 9.23 4.62 -34.11
CA GLN A 224 9.54 4.62 -35.54
C GLN A 224 11.05 4.52 -35.79
N THR A 225 11.87 5.25 -35.04
CA THR A 225 13.33 5.30 -35.24
C THR A 225 14.09 4.33 -34.34
N GLY A 226 13.49 3.92 -33.21
CA GLY A 226 14.14 3.11 -32.19
C GLY A 226 15.11 3.89 -31.29
N GLU A 227 15.30 5.19 -31.53
CA GLU A 227 16.19 6.05 -30.76
C GLU A 227 15.59 6.38 -29.40
N ILE A 228 16.44 6.49 -28.36
CA ILE A 228 16.00 6.87 -27.02
C ILE A 228 16.17 8.37 -26.85
N GLU A 229 15.04 9.09 -26.75
CA GLU A 229 15.01 10.52 -26.48
C GLU A 229 14.99 10.74 -24.95
N PRO A 230 15.90 11.56 -24.39
CA PRO A 230 15.83 11.96 -22.98
C PRO A 230 14.47 12.56 -22.66
N GLY A 231 13.80 12.01 -21.65
CA GLY A 231 12.46 12.40 -21.28
C GLY A 231 12.38 13.18 -19.98
N TRP A 232 11.15 13.48 -19.60
CA TRP A 232 10.78 13.97 -18.29
C TRP A 232 9.46 13.33 -17.86
N ASN A 233 9.23 13.22 -16.57
CA ASN A 233 7.97 12.81 -15.99
C ASN A 233 7.62 13.78 -14.86
N TYR A 234 6.35 14.13 -14.80
CA TYR A 234 5.76 14.88 -13.71
C TYR A 234 4.63 14.05 -13.13
N GLY A 235 4.56 14.02 -11.81
CA GLY A 235 3.51 13.35 -11.06
C GLY A 235 3.18 14.20 -9.84
N GLU A 236 1.91 14.47 -9.64
CA GLU A 236 1.40 15.18 -8.47
C GLU A 236 0.11 14.53 -8.00
N SER A 237 -0.11 14.53 -6.69
CA SER A 237 -1.40 14.16 -6.12
C SER A 237 -2.24 15.42 -5.98
N ILE A 238 -3.40 15.46 -6.63
CA ILE A 238 -4.28 16.63 -6.56
C ILE A 238 -5.12 16.53 -5.28
N GLY A 239 -5.08 17.60 -4.48
CA GLY A 239 -5.90 17.70 -3.28
C GLY A 239 -7.39 17.53 -3.58
N GLY A 240 -8.06 16.70 -2.80
CA GLY A 240 -9.45 16.33 -2.93
C GLY A 240 -10.32 16.83 -1.79
N GLY A 241 -11.52 16.26 -1.65
CA GLY A 241 -12.31 16.38 -0.43
C GLY A 241 -12.19 15.12 0.44
N VAL A 242 -12.45 15.23 1.74
CA VAL A 242 -12.69 14.06 2.61
C VAL A 242 -14.19 13.93 2.88
N GLY A 243 -14.65 12.69 3.01
CA GLY A 243 -16.02 12.36 3.35
C GLY A 243 -16.47 12.96 4.68
N ALA A 244 -17.73 13.40 4.73
CA ALA A 244 -18.41 13.67 5.99
C ALA A 244 -18.55 12.37 6.82
N GLY A 245 -18.71 12.52 8.12
CA GLY A 245 -18.98 11.41 9.03
C GLY A 245 -19.94 11.79 10.13
N ASP A 246 -20.06 10.92 11.13
CA ASP A 246 -21.00 11.12 12.23
C ASP A 246 -20.62 12.35 13.06
N GLY A 247 -21.43 13.40 12.98
CA GLY A 247 -21.23 14.65 13.71
C GLY A 247 -20.22 15.64 13.11
N TYR A 248 -19.70 15.41 11.89
CA TYR A 248 -18.79 16.36 11.24
C TYR A 248 -18.98 16.44 9.72
N ASN A 249 -18.75 17.64 9.17
CA ASN A 249 -18.75 17.88 7.73
C ASN A 249 -17.45 17.38 7.09
N GLY A 250 -17.52 17.01 5.81
CA GLY A 250 -16.32 16.80 5.01
C GLY A 250 -15.52 18.10 4.85
N GLU A 251 -14.23 17.96 4.58
CA GLU A 251 -13.30 19.09 4.37
C GLU A 251 -12.87 19.19 2.90
N HIS A 252 -12.58 20.41 2.45
CA HIS A 252 -12.16 20.70 1.08
C HIS A 252 -10.63 20.80 0.96
N GLY A 253 -10.07 20.43 -0.19
CA GLY A 253 -8.65 20.66 -0.50
C GLY A 253 -7.68 19.87 0.39
N VAL A 254 -8.06 18.68 0.82
CA VAL A 254 -7.26 17.78 1.66
C VAL A 254 -6.50 16.77 0.81
N HIS A 255 -5.31 16.37 1.28
CA HIS A 255 -4.46 15.37 0.64
C HIS A 255 -4.11 14.24 1.62
#